data_AF-A0A355CPG2-F1
#
_entry.id   AF-A0A355CPG2-F1
#
_cell.length_a   1.000
_cell.length_b   1.000
_cell.length_c   1.000
_cell.angle_alpha   90.00
_cell.angle_beta   90.00
_cell.angle_gamma   90.00
#
_symmetry.space_group_name_H-M   'P 1'
#
loop_
_entity.id
_entity.type
_entity.pdbx_description
1 polymer ?
#
loop_
_entity_poly.entity_id
_entity_poly.type
_entity_poly.pdbx_seq_one_letter_code
_entity_poly.pdbx_strand_id
1 'polypeptide(L)'
;MNPSFFPSTSHHQTTPDSSGFSVRVAASQDLALLADLLALSFHSGEGFVDWLYPVLRLGIYEDLKNRLRSGSEHYICLVVEMRCLVSPTTAFI
;
A
#
# COMPACT_ATOMS: atom_id res chain seq x y z
N MET A 1 13.59 -43.50 -10.19
CA MET A 1 13.38 -42.48 -9.13
C MET A 1 12.38 -41.46 -9.66
N ASN A 2 11.29 -41.20 -8.95
CA ASN A 2 10.23 -40.27 -9.36
C ASN A 2 10.20 -39.13 -8.31
N PRO A 3 10.52 -37.88 -8.66
CA PRO A 3 10.50 -36.79 -7.69
C PRO A 3 9.05 -36.33 -7.46
N SER A 4 8.71 -36.22 -6.19
CA SER A 4 7.41 -35.84 -5.66
C SER A 4 6.87 -34.54 -6.28
N PHE A 5 5.70 -34.63 -6.90
CA PHE A 5 4.85 -33.49 -7.26
C PHE A 5 4.17 -32.95 -6.00
N PHE A 6 4.45 -31.70 -5.64
CA PHE A 6 3.62 -30.98 -4.66
C PHE A 6 2.31 -30.56 -5.35
N PRO A 7 1.13 -30.91 -4.80
CA PRO A 7 -0.13 -30.45 -5.36
C PRO A 7 -0.33 -28.98 -4.99
N SER A 8 -0.26 -28.09 -5.98
CA SER A 8 -0.74 -26.71 -5.82
C SER A 8 -2.26 -26.74 -5.72
N THR A 9 -2.79 -26.55 -4.51
CA THR A 9 -4.22 -26.35 -4.29
C THR A 9 -4.66 -25.08 -5.02
N SER A 10 -5.19 -25.24 -6.24
CA SER A 10 -5.85 -24.14 -6.95
C SER A 10 -7.15 -23.83 -6.22
N HIS A 11 -7.17 -22.71 -5.51
CA HIS A 11 -8.38 -22.12 -4.98
C HIS A 11 -9.26 -21.69 -6.16
N HIS A 12 -10.28 -22.48 -6.48
CA HIS A 12 -11.35 -22.09 -7.39
C HIS A 12 -12.29 -21.15 -6.62
N GLN A 13 -12.14 -19.83 -6.80
CA GLN A 13 -13.08 -18.86 -6.23
C GLN A 13 -13.92 -18.21 -7.34
N THR A 14 -15.22 -18.50 -7.25
CA THR A 14 -16.31 -18.02 -8.12
C THR A 14 -16.53 -16.51 -7.94
N THR A 15 -16.76 -15.80 -9.05
CA THR A 15 -17.08 -14.37 -9.29
C THR A 15 -18.27 -13.80 -8.49
N PRO A 16 -18.58 -12.46 -8.43
CA PRO A 16 -17.90 -11.26 -8.94
C PRO A 16 -17.79 -10.11 -7.90
N ASP A 17 -16.59 -9.57 -7.69
CA ASP A 17 -16.31 -8.19 -7.23
C ASP A 17 -14.80 -8.05 -7.35
N SER A 18 -14.31 -7.87 -8.58
CA SER A 18 -12.87 -7.89 -8.87
C SER A 18 -12.22 -6.59 -8.40
N SER A 19 -12.17 -6.41 -7.08
CA SER A 19 -11.21 -5.53 -6.44
C SER A 19 -9.83 -6.18 -6.61
N GLY A 20 -9.08 -5.70 -7.59
CA GLY A 20 -7.70 -6.11 -7.80
C GLY A 20 -6.79 -5.29 -6.89
N PHE A 21 -5.64 -5.82 -6.50
CA PHE A 21 -4.59 -5.01 -5.90
C PHE A 21 -3.47 -4.77 -6.92
N SER A 22 -2.89 -3.58 -6.89
CA SER A 22 -1.79 -3.17 -7.75
C SER A 22 -0.63 -2.72 -6.91
N VAL A 23 0.53 -3.33 -7.09
CA VAL A 23 1.78 -2.89 -6.46
C VAL A 23 2.52 -1.98 -7.44
N ARG A 24 2.96 -0.81 -6.98
CA ARG A 24 3.83 0.08 -7.75
C ARG A 24 4.85 0.76 -6.85
N VAL A 25 5.87 1.38 -7.48
CA VAL A 25 6.79 2.27 -6.77
C VAL A 25 6.02 3.50 -6.28
N ALA A 26 6.27 3.87 -5.02
CA ALA A 26 5.72 5.07 -4.42
C ALA A 26 6.19 6.31 -5.18
N ALA A 27 5.31 7.29 -5.32
CA ALA A 27 5.58 8.56 -5.96
C ALA A 27 5.38 9.71 -4.97
N SER A 28 5.83 10.91 -5.34
CA SER A 28 5.70 12.11 -4.50
C SER A 28 4.25 12.40 -4.08
N GLN A 29 3.27 11.99 -4.89
CA GLN A 29 1.84 12.12 -4.59
C GLN A 29 1.37 11.24 -3.42
N ASP A 30 2.07 10.13 -3.16
CA ASP A 30 1.72 9.18 -2.09
C ASP A 30 2.28 9.63 -0.73
N LEU A 31 3.19 10.59 -0.74
CA LEU A 31 4.05 10.94 0.39
C LEU A 31 3.27 11.36 1.64
N ALA A 32 2.27 12.24 1.47
CA ALA A 32 1.45 12.70 2.59
C ALA A 32 0.62 11.56 3.19
N LEU A 33 0.02 10.74 2.33
CA LEU A 33 -0.85 9.63 2.72
C LEU A 33 -0.06 8.49 3.39
N LEU A 34 1.13 8.18 2.86
CA LEU A 34 2.07 7.24 3.47
C LEU A 34 2.56 7.73 4.83
N ALA A 35 2.90 9.01 4.96
CA ALA A 35 3.34 9.58 6.23
C ALA A 35 2.23 9.47 7.30
N ASP A 36 0.97 9.71 6.92
CA ASP A 36 -0.18 9.50 7.81
C ASP A 36 -0.37 8.03 8.17
N LEU A 37 -0.41 7.13 7.19
CA LEU A 37 -0.61 5.68 7.43
C LEU A 37 0.48 5.10 8.33
N LEU A 38 1.73 5.46 8.09
CA LEU A 38 2.85 5.00 8.91
C LEU A 38 2.79 5.62 10.31
N ALA A 39 2.47 6.91 10.44
CA ALA A 39 2.30 7.54 11.75
C ALA A 39 1.18 6.86 12.57
N LEU A 40 0.05 6.55 11.94
CA LEU A 40 -1.06 5.80 12.54
C LEU A 40 -0.66 4.36 12.94
N SER A 41 0.28 3.76 12.21
CA SER A 41 0.77 2.41 12.53
C SER A 41 1.61 2.38 13.81
N PHE A 42 2.28 3.49 14.14
CA PHE A 42 3.05 3.63 15.38
C PHE A 42 2.26 4.26 16.52
N HIS A 43 1.14 4.95 16.22
CA HIS A 43 0.30 5.61 17.21
C HIS A 43 -1.18 5.41 16.90
N SER A 44 -1.88 4.65 17.75
CA SER A 44 -3.31 4.36 17.60
C SER A 44 -4.23 5.53 17.97
N GLY A 45 -3.70 6.71 18.30
CA GLY A 45 -4.49 7.89 18.62
C GLY A 45 -5.16 7.85 20.00
N GLU A 46 -4.63 7.07 20.94
CA GLU A 46 -5.17 6.99 22.30
C GLU A 46 -4.22 7.68 23.30
N GLY A 47 -4.71 8.77 23.90
CA GLY A 47 -4.12 9.42 25.07
C GLY A 47 -3.20 10.63 24.77
N PHE A 48 -2.48 11.10 25.80
CA PHE A 48 -1.65 12.33 25.78
C PHE A 48 -0.52 12.34 24.74
N VAL A 49 -0.28 11.23 24.03
CA VAL A 49 0.74 11.08 22.99
C VAL A 49 0.30 11.70 21.64
N ASP A 50 -0.97 12.14 21.52
CA ASP A 50 -1.50 12.80 20.31
C ASP A 50 -0.74 14.09 19.92
N TRP A 51 -0.13 14.79 20.88
CA TRP A 51 0.72 15.95 20.58
C TRP A 51 2.01 15.55 19.83
N LEU A 52 2.50 14.32 20.03
CA LEU A 52 3.70 13.84 19.35
C LEU A 52 3.40 13.44 17.89
N TYR A 53 2.14 13.12 17.58
CA TYR A 53 1.69 12.72 16.24
C TYR A 53 2.16 13.67 15.11
N PRO A 54 1.96 15.01 15.18
CA PRO A 54 2.42 15.91 14.12
C PRO A 54 3.95 15.89 13.93
N VAL A 55 4.71 15.73 15.02
CA VAL A 55 6.18 15.65 14.95
C VAL A 55 6.61 14.33 14.31
N LEU A 56 5.99 13.22 14.73
CA LEU A 56 6.25 11.89 14.18
C LEU A 56 5.94 11.84 12.68
N ARG A 57 4.75 12.32 12.31
CA ARG A 57 4.30 12.42 10.91
C ARG A 57 5.27 13.25 10.07
N LEU A 58 5.73 14.39 10.57
CA LEU A 58 6.68 15.25 9.85
C LEU A 58 8.03 14.54 9.64
N GLY A 59 8.53 13.84 10.65
CA GLY A 59 9.77 13.06 10.54
C GLY A 59 9.66 11.96 9.48
N ILE A 60 8.55 11.21 9.48
CA ILE A 60 8.28 10.17 8.47
C ILE A 60 8.18 10.79 7.07
N TYR A 61 7.49 11.92 6.93
CA TYR A 61 7.34 12.62 5.64
C TYR A 61 8.70 13.03 5.06
N GLU A 62 9.57 13.63 5.85
CA GLU A 62 10.90 14.05 5.41
C GLU A 62 11.81 12.86 5.07
N ASP A 63 11.77 11.78 5.86
CA ASP A 63 12.51 10.55 5.58
C ASP A 63 12.06 9.91 4.25
N LEU A 64 10.75 9.74 4.04
CA LEU A 64 10.21 9.23 2.79
C LEU A 64 10.55 10.13 1.61
N LYS A 65 10.47 11.46 1.77
CA LYS A 65 10.80 12.43 0.71
C LYS A 65 12.24 12.26 0.27
N ASN A 66 13.17 12.12 1.23
CA ASN A 66 14.57 11.89 0.94
C ASN A 66 14.80 10.55 0.25
N ARG A 67 14.13 9.47 0.67
CA ARG A 67 14.24 8.15 0.03
C ARG A 67 13.73 8.15 -1.41
N LEU A 68 12.58 8.80 -1.64
CA LEU A 68 11.99 8.93 -2.97
C LEU A 68 12.85 9.78 -3.91
N ARG A 69 13.52 10.82 -3.39
CA ARG A 69 14.43 11.66 -4.17
C ARG A 69 15.79 11.04 -4.42
N SER A 70 16.33 10.27 -3.46
CA SER A 70 17.68 9.70 -3.61
C SER A 70 17.75 8.62 -4.69
N GLY A 71 16.61 7.98 -5.03
CA GLY A 71 16.54 6.98 -6.09
C GLY A 71 17.42 5.75 -5.83
N SER A 72 17.82 5.52 -4.58
CA SER A 72 18.67 4.38 -4.21
C SER A 72 17.91 3.07 -4.44
N GLU A 73 18.50 2.15 -5.21
CA GLU A 73 17.93 0.83 -5.50
C GLU A 73 17.64 0.01 -4.23
N HIS A 74 18.28 0.32 -3.11
CA HIS A 74 18.12 -0.39 -1.85
C HIS A 74 17.01 0.18 -0.95
N TYR A 75 16.41 1.30 -1.33
CA TYR A 75 15.39 2.00 -0.53
C TYR A 75 14.12 2.30 -1.31
N ILE A 76 13.79 1.46 -2.29
CA ILE A 76 12.56 1.58 -3.09
C ILE A 76 11.35 1.44 -2.17
N CYS A 77 10.54 2.49 -2.07
CA CYS A 77 9.23 2.43 -1.43
C CYS A 77 8.19 1.88 -2.40
N LEU A 78 7.38 0.93 -1.93
CA LEU A 78 6.29 0.33 -2.70
C LEU A 78 4.96 0.69 -2.05
N VAL A 79 3.96 0.95 -2.88
CA VAL A 79 2.56 1.14 -2.46
C VAL A 79 1.68 0.06 -3.06
N VAL A 80 0.66 -0.33 -2.32
CA VAL A 80 -0.40 -1.21 -2.81
C VAL A 80 -1.68 -0.41 -2.92
N GLU A 81 -2.24 -0.37 -4.12
CA GLU A 81 -3.48 0.31 -4.43
C GLU A 81 -4.58 -0.71 -4.70
N MET A 82 -5.75 -0.53 -4.09
CA MET A 82 -6.94 -1.31 -4.42
C MET A 82 -7.58 -0.70 -5.68
N ARG A 83 -7.64 -1.50 -6.75
CA ARG A 83 -8.36 -1.19 -7.99
C ARG A 83 -9.75 -1.79 -7.91
N CYS A 84 -10.76 -0.96 -7.68
CA CYS A 84 -12.13 -1.38 -7.92
C CYS A 84 -12.35 -1.42 -9.45
N LEU A 85 -12.42 -2.62 -10.03
CA LEU A 85 -12.82 -2.77 -11.42
C LEU A 85 -14.34 -2.61 -11.48
N VAL A 86 -14.81 -1.36 -11.54
CA VAL A 86 -16.20 -1.08 -11.91
C VAL A 86 -16.35 -1.56 -13.35
N SER A 87 -17.15 -2.61 -13.56
CA SER A 87 -17.54 -3.02 -14.91
C SER A 87 -18.23 -1.82 -15.57
N PRO A 88 -17.76 -1.33 -16.73
CA PRO A 88 -18.49 -0.35 -17.52
C PRO A 88 -19.69 -1.05 -18.15
N THR A 89 -20.67 -1.41 -17.33
CA THR A 89 -21.96 -1.93 -17.79
C THR A 89 -23.01 -0.98 -17.26
N THR A 90 -23.48 -0.13 -18.18
CA THR A 90 -24.72 0.68 -18.18
C THR A 90 -24.45 2.19 -18.33
N ALA A 91 -24.05 2.59 -19.53
CA ALA A 91 -24.20 3.98 -20.02
C ALA A 91 -24.50 3.96 -21.53
N PHE A 92 -25.55 3.24 -21.92
CA PHE A 92 -26.22 3.38 -23.23
C PHE A 92 -27.66 2.92 -23.08
N ILE A 93 -28.55 3.79 -22.61
CA ILE A 93 -29.92 4.00 -23.11
C ILE A 93 -30.24 5.48 -22.89
#